data_AF-A0A920AAE5-F1
#
_entry.id   AF-A0A920AAE5-F1
#
_cell.length_a   1.000
_cell.length_b   1.000
_cell.length_c   1.000
_cell.angle_alpha   90.00
_cell.angle_beta   90.00
_cell.angle_gamma   90.00
#
_symmetry.space_group_name_H-M   'P 1'
#
loop_
_entity.id
_entity.type
_entity.pdbx_description
1 polymer ?
#
loop_
_entity_poly.entity_id
_entity_poly.type
_entity_poly.pdbx_seq_one_letter_code
_entity_poly.pdbx_strand_id
1 'polypeptide(L)'
;MKKLILTAVLLLSFLGKSFADGHVIKAEKSMLYFAGLYPSYILYLQGGIPEDTKDNWVDKDYWAVLEIDESSKNHGGEAVIFKLKKSSSYSPQPEWCVTQGGEKWDGKGPACLKTDEPKSMNQLRFKVKVQYKDTKDNLPEKYQGLNFVQYEVGYDENGVSLSKLPGRLPPPNHEFGPVKLTIFK
;
A
#
# COMPACT_ATOMS: atom_id res chain seq x y z
N MET A 1 -37.13 -13.52 30.00
CA MET A 1 -35.76 -13.95 29.62
C MET A 1 -35.53 -14.05 28.11
N LYS A 2 -36.48 -14.52 27.28
CA LYS A 2 -36.30 -14.65 25.82
C LYS A 2 -36.12 -13.32 25.04
N LYS A 3 -36.66 -12.19 25.54
CA LYS A 3 -36.55 -10.88 24.86
C LYS A 3 -35.20 -10.16 25.08
N LEU A 4 -34.48 -10.45 26.17
CA LEU A 4 -33.17 -9.81 26.46
C LEU A 4 -32.02 -10.44 25.67
N ILE A 5 -32.12 -11.73 25.34
CA ILE A 5 -31.09 -12.44 24.56
C ILE A 5 -31.09 -11.98 23.10
N LEU A 6 -32.27 -11.66 22.54
CA LEU A 6 -32.38 -11.22 21.15
C LEU A 6 -31.79 -9.80 20.94
N THR A 7 -31.91 -8.92 21.94
CA THR A 7 -31.33 -7.57 21.89
C THR A 7 -29.81 -7.59 22.03
N ALA A 8 -29.25 -8.52 22.82
CA ALA A 8 -27.80 -8.68 22.95
C ALA A 8 -27.16 -9.20 21.65
N VAL A 9 -27.83 -10.11 20.93
CA VAL A 9 -27.31 -10.62 19.65
C VAL A 9 -27.36 -9.57 18.52
N LEU A 10 -28.35 -8.67 18.52
CA LEU A 10 -28.39 -7.54 17.56
C LEU A 10 -27.38 -6.42 17.88
N LEU A 11 -26.99 -6.24 19.14
CA LEU A 11 -25.96 -5.25 19.53
C LEU A 11 -24.54 -5.73 19.21
N LEU A 12 -24.29 -7.05 19.12
CA LEU A 12 -23.00 -7.59 18.72
C LEU A 12 -22.75 -7.56 17.20
N SER A 13 -23.78 -7.39 16.37
CA SER A 13 -23.62 -7.25 14.92
C SER A 13 -23.04 -5.89 14.47
N PHE A 14 -22.91 -4.90 15.37
CA PHE A 14 -22.40 -3.56 15.04
C PHE A 14 -20.95 -3.30 15.47
N LEU A 15 -20.23 -4.29 16.02
CA LEU A 15 -18.86 -4.12 16.51
C LEU A 15 -17.75 -4.63 15.58
N GLY A 16 -18.10 -5.12 14.39
CA GLY A 16 -17.12 -5.47 13.37
C GLY A 16 -16.83 -4.31 12.43
N LYS A 17 -16.06 -3.29 12.86
CA LYS A 17 -15.38 -2.43 11.87
C LYS A 17 -14.23 -3.23 11.24
N SER A 18 -14.55 -4.20 10.39
CA SER A 18 -13.57 -4.87 9.55
C SER A 18 -13.51 -4.13 8.22
N PHE A 19 -12.33 -3.76 7.75
CA PHE A 19 -12.19 -3.44 6.32
C PHE A 19 -12.54 -4.69 5.52
N ALA A 20 -13.74 -4.63 4.93
CA ALA A 20 -14.25 -5.59 3.98
C ALA A 20 -13.49 -5.46 2.65
N ASP A 21 -13.59 -6.50 1.82
CA ASP A 21 -13.20 -6.47 0.41
C ASP A 21 -13.51 -5.11 -0.25
N GLY A 22 -12.53 -4.54 -0.93
CA GLY A 22 -12.69 -3.28 -1.65
C GLY A 22 -12.51 -2.04 -0.79
N HIS A 23 -11.75 -2.09 0.30
CA HIS A 23 -11.34 -0.87 1.00
C HIS A 23 -10.50 0.01 0.07
N VAL A 24 -10.89 1.28 -0.05
CA VAL A 24 -10.26 2.26 -0.92
C VAL A 24 -9.60 3.35 -0.09
N ILE A 25 -8.31 3.56 -0.30
CA ILE A 25 -7.56 4.69 0.23
C ILE A 25 -7.17 5.57 -0.95
N LYS A 26 -7.69 6.79 -0.98
CA LYS A 26 -7.23 7.82 -1.91
C LYS A 26 -6.10 8.59 -1.26
N ALA A 27 -5.07 8.92 -2.04
CA ALA A 27 -4.00 9.77 -1.58
C ALA A 27 -3.56 10.74 -2.66
N GLU A 28 -3.12 11.91 -2.24
CA GLU A 28 -2.60 12.94 -3.14
C GLU A 28 -1.25 12.53 -3.72
N LYS A 29 -0.47 11.78 -2.94
CA LYS A 29 0.85 11.29 -3.33
C LYS A 29 1.08 9.87 -2.84
N SER A 30 1.90 9.15 -3.58
CA SER A 30 2.45 7.88 -3.14
C SER A 30 3.94 7.80 -3.41
N MET A 31 4.66 7.09 -2.55
CA MET A 31 6.06 6.78 -2.76
C MET A 31 6.30 5.28 -2.58
N LEU A 32 6.96 4.65 -3.55
CA LEU A 32 7.32 3.24 -3.51
C LEU A 32 8.84 3.13 -3.35
N TYR A 33 9.29 2.86 -2.13
CA TYR A 33 10.70 2.74 -1.78
C TYR A 33 11.16 1.29 -1.79
N PHE A 34 12.27 1.01 -2.46
CA PHE A 34 12.85 -0.32 -2.49
C PHE A 34 13.56 -0.62 -1.17
N ALA A 35 13.20 -1.72 -0.50
CA ALA A 35 13.65 -2.04 0.86
C ALA A 35 14.48 -3.34 0.95
N GLY A 36 15.34 -3.61 -0.05
CA GLY A 36 16.36 -4.67 -0.01
C GLY A 36 16.07 -5.89 -0.89
N LEU A 37 16.81 -7.00 -0.67
CA LEU A 37 16.78 -8.23 -1.49
C LEU A 37 15.37 -8.86 -1.55
N TYR A 38 14.93 -9.23 -2.77
CA TYR A 38 13.58 -9.70 -3.17
C TYR A 38 12.51 -8.59 -3.17
N PRO A 39 11.52 -8.56 -4.11
CA PRO A 39 10.74 -7.37 -4.51
C PRO A 39 9.81 -6.84 -3.41
N SER A 40 10.41 -6.41 -2.32
CA SER A 40 9.82 -5.93 -1.10
C SER A 40 10.00 -4.43 -1.12
N TYR A 41 8.88 -3.76 -1.19
CA TYR A 41 8.85 -2.31 -1.19
C TYR A 41 8.13 -1.82 0.05
N ILE A 42 8.44 -0.59 0.41
CA ILE A 42 7.66 0.18 1.35
C ILE A 42 6.84 1.15 0.52
N LEU A 43 5.52 1.03 0.64
CA LEU A 43 4.55 1.94 0.03
C LEU A 43 4.18 3.00 1.06
N TYR A 44 4.36 4.26 0.72
CA TYR A 44 3.81 5.39 1.45
C TYR A 44 2.65 5.97 0.66
N LEU A 45 1.60 6.34 1.37
CA LEU A 45 0.50 7.17 0.90
C LEU A 45 0.52 8.46 1.70
N GLN A 46 0.27 9.60 1.08
CA GLN A 46 0.23 10.89 1.74
C GLN A 46 -0.90 11.79 1.24
N GLY A 47 -1.58 12.46 2.17
CA GLY A 47 -2.69 13.39 1.90
C GLY A 47 -4.00 12.65 1.67
N GLY A 48 -5.13 13.21 2.12
CA GLY A 48 -6.47 12.66 1.87
C GLY A 48 -6.81 11.32 2.55
N ILE A 49 -5.97 10.82 3.47
CA ILE A 49 -6.18 9.53 4.15
C ILE A 49 -7.09 9.73 5.38
N PRO A 50 -8.19 8.97 5.53
CA PRO A 50 -9.03 9.03 6.73
C PRO A 50 -8.25 8.66 8.00
N GLU A 51 -8.45 9.42 9.09
CA GLU A 51 -7.69 9.25 10.34
C GLU A 51 -7.88 7.89 11.03
N ASP A 52 -9.02 7.25 10.79
CA ASP A 52 -9.39 5.94 11.34
C ASP A 52 -8.94 4.76 10.45
N THR A 53 -8.23 5.02 9.35
CA THR A 53 -7.74 3.99 8.43
C THR A 53 -6.85 2.96 9.11
N LYS A 54 -5.99 3.37 10.07
CA LYS A 54 -5.16 2.42 10.81
C LYS A 54 -5.96 1.65 11.87
N ASP A 55 -6.86 2.34 12.56
CA ASP A 55 -7.54 1.82 13.74
C ASP A 55 -8.55 0.72 13.37
N ASN A 56 -9.03 0.73 12.13
CA ASN A 56 -9.92 -0.29 11.57
C ASN A 56 -9.17 -1.41 10.81
N TRP A 57 -7.83 -1.42 10.82
CA TRP A 57 -7.02 -2.40 10.10
C TRP A 57 -7.14 -3.81 10.68
N VAL A 58 -7.20 -4.81 9.79
CA VAL A 58 -7.21 -6.23 10.16
C VAL A 58 -5.95 -6.88 9.63
N ASP A 59 -5.12 -7.46 10.48
CA ASP A 59 -3.84 -8.02 10.04
C ASP A 59 -3.98 -9.37 9.33
N LYS A 60 -3.77 -9.39 8.01
CA LYS A 60 -3.76 -10.59 7.16
C LYS A 60 -3.02 -10.33 5.85
N ASP A 61 -2.86 -11.37 5.03
CA ASP A 61 -2.36 -11.21 3.66
C ASP A 61 -3.48 -10.65 2.79
N TYR A 62 -3.20 -9.54 2.10
CA TYR A 62 -4.15 -8.92 1.17
C TYR A 62 -3.54 -8.81 -0.22
N TRP A 63 -4.38 -8.91 -1.24
CA TRP A 63 -4.08 -8.34 -2.54
C TRP A 63 -4.46 -6.87 -2.56
N ALA A 64 -3.76 -6.06 -3.34
CA ALA A 64 -4.16 -4.70 -3.58
C ALA A 64 -3.74 -4.23 -4.97
N VAL A 65 -4.44 -3.21 -5.45
CA VAL A 65 -4.09 -2.50 -6.66
C VAL A 65 -3.90 -1.03 -6.31
N LEU A 66 -2.76 -0.48 -6.70
CA LEU A 66 -2.51 0.96 -6.71
C LEU A 66 -2.76 1.47 -8.11
N GLU A 67 -3.87 2.19 -8.30
CA GLU A 67 -4.16 2.92 -9.54
C GLU A 67 -3.50 4.29 -9.44
N ILE A 68 -2.75 4.67 -10.48
CA ILE A 68 -2.12 5.98 -10.61
C ILE A 68 -3.02 6.82 -11.51
N ASP A 69 -3.45 7.97 -10.99
CA ASP A 69 -4.38 8.83 -11.70
C ASP A 69 -3.77 9.32 -13.03
N GLU A 70 -4.58 9.45 -14.08
CA GLU A 70 -4.13 9.89 -15.41
C GLU A 70 -3.48 11.28 -15.38
N SER A 71 -3.85 12.13 -14.42
CA SER A 71 -3.22 13.43 -14.22
C SER A 71 -1.79 13.34 -13.64
N SER A 72 -1.35 12.15 -13.24
CA SER A 72 0.00 11.97 -12.71
C SER A 72 1.05 12.21 -13.80
N LYS A 73 2.01 13.07 -13.48
CA LYS A 73 3.14 13.38 -14.37
C LYS A 73 3.94 12.12 -14.74
N ASN A 74 4.02 11.16 -13.82
CA ASN A 74 4.74 9.90 -13.99
C ASN A 74 3.74 8.76 -13.85
N HIS A 75 3.70 7.85 -14.82
CA HIS A 75 2.90 6.62 -14.74
C HIS A 75 1.38 6.83 -14.69
N GLY A 76 0.89 7.97 -15.17
CA GLY A 76 -0.54 8.27 -15.21
C GLY A 76 -1.34 7.24 -16.01
N GLY A 77 -2.44 6.75 -15.43
CA GLY A 77 -3.28 5.71 -16.02
C GLY A 77 -2.74 4.28 -15.87
N GLU A 78 -1.57 4.11 -15.26
CA GLU A 78 -1.00 2.79 -14.96
C GLU A 78 -1.49 2.27 -13.60
N ALA A 79 -1.36 0.97 -13.39
CA ALA A 79 -1.71 0.31 -12.14
C ALA A 79 -0.64 -0.68 -11.69
N VAL A 80 -0.55 -0.89 -10.36
CA VAL A 80 0.43 -1.77 -9.74
C VAL A 80 -0.24 -2.79 -8.85
N ILE A 81 0.11 -4.07 -9.00
CA ILE A 81 -0.40 -5.15 -8.17
C ILE A 81 0.52 -5.37 -6.97
N PHE A 82 -0.06 -5.38 -5.78
CA PHE A 82 0.64 -5.63 -4.53
C PHE A 82 0.06 -6.83 -3.78
N LYS A 83 0.94 -7.49 -3.02
CA LYS A 83 0.56 -8.22 -1.81
C LYS A 83 1.00 -7.43 -0.59
N LEU A 84 0.09 -7.12 0.32
CA LEU A 84 0.44 -6.48 1.59
C LEU A 84 0.97 -7.55 2.54
N LYS A 85 2.06 -7.23 3.25
CA LYS A 85 2.64 -8.16 4.24
C LYS A 85 1.90 -8.04 5.57
N LYS A 86 1.80 -9.17 6.29
CA LYS A 86 1.37 -9.17 7.70
C LYS A 86 2.26 -8.30 8.58
N SER A 87 1.66 -7.83 9.65
CA SER A 87 2.32 -7.12 10.73
C SER A 87 3.33 -8.03 11.42
N SER A 88 4.38 -7.40 11.94
CA SER A 88 5.35 -8.05 12.83
C SER A 88 5.71 -7.07 13.94
N SER A 89 6.30 -7.56 15.03
CA SER A 89 6.77 -6.72 16.14
C SER A 89 7.73 -5.61 15.69
N TYR A 90 8.50 -5.86 14.63
CA TYR A 90 9.46 -4.90 14.06
C TYR A 90 8.88 -4.03 12.94
N SER A 91 7.67 -4.35 12.45
CA SER A 91 7.05 -3.65 11.32
C SER A 91 5.52 -3.83 11.39
N PRO A 92 4.83 -3.02 12.21
CA PRO A 92 3.38 -3.01 12.24
C PRO A 92 2.81 -2.49 10.90
N GLN A 93 1.61 -2.94 10.55
CA GLN A 93 0.94 -2.57 9.30
C GLN A 93 -0.54 -2.21 9.55
N PRO A 94 -1.06 -1.16 8.90
CA PRO A 94 -0.30 -0.04 8.39
C PRO A 94 0.32 0.75 9.56
N GLU A 95 1.31 1.58 9.24
CA GLU A 95 1.94 2.45 10.23
C GLU A 95 1.78 3.91 9.81
N TRP A 96 1.20 4.74 10.70
CA TRP A 96 1.29 6.20 10.56
C TRP A 96 2.77 6.58 10.67
N CYS A 97 3.26 7.32 9.68
CA CYS A 97 4.68 7.50 9.49
C CYS A 97 4.98 8.95 9.13
N VAL A 98 6.20 9.39 9.47
CA VAL A 98 6.76 10.65 8.99
C VAL A 98 8.07 10.30 8.29
N THR A 99 8.10 10.43 6.95
CA THR A 99 9.30 10.18 6.15
C THR A 99 10.10 11.43 5.79
N GLN A 100 9.52 12.63 5.94
CA GLN A 100 10.16 13.89 5.55
C GLN A 100 9.80 15.02 6.52
N GLY A 101 10.79 15.82 6.93
CA GLY A 101 10.61 17.08 7.65
C GLY A 101 11.04 17.04 9.11
N GLY A 102 12.29 17.42 9.38
CA GLY A 102 12.79 17.72 10.72
C GLY A 102 14.31 17.83 10.76
N GLU A 103 14.84 18.76 11.55
CA GLU A 103 16.30 18.98 11.74
C GLU A 103 17.05 17.76 12.33
N LYS A 104 16.33 16.70 12.72
CA LYS A 104 16.86 15.45 13.31
C LYS A 104 16.87 14.27 12.33
N TRP A 105 17.09 14.54 11.05
CA TRP A 105 17.24 13.47 10.06
C TRP A 105 18.67 12.91 10.10
N ASP A 106 18.87 11.81 10.83
CA ASP A 106 20.19 11.17 11.03
C ASP A 106 20.28 9.78 10.34
N GLY A 107 19.36 9.46 9.42
CA GLY A 107 19.02 8.07 9.08
C GLY A 107 19.15 7.68 7.60
N LYS A 108 19.93 6.62 7.35
CA LYS A 108 20.18 5.93 6.08
C LYS A 108 18.95 5.25 5.45
N GLY A 109 17.93 6.03 5.05
CA GLY A 109 16.75 5.55 4.32
C GLY A 109 15.41 6.01 4.91
N PRO A 110 14.27 5.69 4.28
CA PRO A 110 12.94 6.10 4.73
C PRO A 110 12.54 5.31 5.98
N ALA A 111 13.08 5.70 7.14
CA ALA A 111 12.64 5.18 8.44
C ALA A 111 11.41 5.98 8.91
N CYS A 112 10.44 5.31 9.53
CA CYS A 112 9.41 6.04 10.25
C CYS A 112 10.04 6.75 11.44
N LEU A 113 10.05 8.08 11.40
CA LEU A 113 10.52 8.86 12.52
C LEU A 113 9.61 8.61 13.72
N LYS A 114 10.23 8.33 14.87
CA LYS A 114 9.52 8.29 16.15
C LYS A 114 9.11 9.71 16.48
N THR A 115 7.83 9.99 16.38
CA THR A 115 7.19 11.23 16.81
C THR A 115 5.98 10.86 17.65
N ASP A 116 5.59 11.75 18.56
CA ASP A 116 4.41 11.57 19.41
C ASP A 116 3.11 11.74 18.61
N GLU A 117 3.17 12.35 17.41
CA GLU A 117 2.00 12.66 16.58
C GLU A 117 2.21 12.34 15.08
N PRO A 118 2.45 11.08 14.70
CA PRO A 118 2.75 10.71 13.30
C PRO A 118 1.58 10.94 12.34
N LYS A 119 0.35 11.06 12.86
CA LYS A 119 -0.86 11.38 12.08
C LYS A 119 -0.83 12.78 11.48
N SER A 120 -0.12 13.74 12.10
CA SER A 120 -0.09 15.15 11.69
C SER A 120 0.42 15.36 10.26
N MET A 121 1.26 14.46 9.76
CA MET A 121 1.81 14.50 8.40
C MET A 121 0.91 13.83 7.36
N ASN A 122 -0.23 13.26 7.78
CA ASN A 122 -1.20 12.55 6.95
C ASN A 122 -0.54 11.53 6.02
N GLN A 123 0.33 10.69 6.58
CA GLN A 123 1.10 9.71 5.81
C GLN A 123 1.02 8.30 6.41
N LEU A 124 0.59 7.36 5.59
CA LEU A 124 0.37 5.96 5.96
C LEU A 124 1.33 5.04 5.20
N ARG A 125 2.01 4.15 5.93
CA ARG A 125 3.00 3.22 5.39
C ARG A 125 2.44 1.79 5.35
N PHE A 126 2.66 1.12 4.22
CA PHE A 126 2.49 -0.32 4.03
C PHE A 126 3.81 -0.98 3.64
N LYS A 127 4.08 -2.19 4.11
CA LYS A 127 5.09 -3.08 3.53
C LYS A 127 4.40 -3.98 2.52
N VAL A 128 4.90 -3.95 1.29
CA VAL A 128 4.28 -4.64 0.16
C VAL A 128 5.29 -5.54 -0.57
N LYS A 129 4.76 -6.52 -1.30
CA LYS A 129 5.47 -7.20 -2.37
C LYS A 129 4.83 -6.81 -3.70
N VAL A 130 5.61 -6.22 -4.59
CA VAL A 130 5.17 -5.99 -5.97
C VAL A 130 4.95 -7.34 -6.64
N GLN A 131 3.87 -7.47 -7.40
CA GLN A 131 3.53 -8.70 -8.13
C GLN A 131 3.69 -8.50 -9.64
N TYR A 132 3.85 -9.61 -10.36
CA TYR A 132 3.89 -9.62 -11.82
C TYR A 132 2.53 -9.23 -12.39
N LYS A 133 2.52 -8.53 -13.53
CA LYS A 133 1.26 -8.16 -14.22
C LYS A 133 0.38 -9.37 -14.55
N ASP A 134 0.99 -10.54 -14.81
CA ASP A 134 0.28 -11.78 -15.14
C ASP A 134 -0.41 -12.41 -13.92
N THR A 135 -0.20 -11.86 -12.71
CA THR A 135 -0.94 -12.27 -11.51
C THR A 135 -2.32 -11.62 -11.40
N LYS A 136 -2.74 -10.83 -12.39
CA LYS A 136 -4.04 -10.14 -12.43
C LYS A 136 -5.23 -11.05 -12.18
N ASP A 137 -5.16 -12.34 -12.54
CA ASP A 137 -6.25 -13.30 -12.33
C ASP A 137 -6.54 -13.56 -10.83
N ASN A 138 -5.66 -13.14 -9.93
CA ASN A 138 -5.89 -13.16 -8.48
C ASN A 138 -6.72 -11.96 -7.99
N LEU A 139 -7.01 -10.99 -8.86
CA LEU A 139 -7.80 -9.80 -8.53
C LEU A 139 -9.27 -10.02 -8.90
N PRO A 140 -10.21 -9.25 -8.30
CA PRO A 140 -11.58 -9.22 -8.79
C PRO A 140 -11.66 -8.80 -10.27
N GLU A 141 -12.57 -9.41 -11.03
CA GLU A 141 -12.70 -9.26 -12.49
C GLU A 141 -12.63 -7.80 -12.96
N LYS A 142 -13.31 -6.89 -12.25
CA LYS A 142 -13.34 -5.46 -12.58
C LYS A 142 -11.97 -4.76 -12.59
N TYR A 143 -10.94 -5.32 -11.94
CA TYR A 143 -9.59 -4.78 -11.92
C TYR A 143 -8.64 -5.48 -12.89
N GLN A 144 -9.02 -6.64 -13.45
CA GLN A 144 -8.11 -7.44 -14.29
C GLN A 144 -7.79 -6.78 -15.64
N GLY A 145 -8.62 -5.82 -16.07
CA GLY A 145 -8.44 -5.06 -17.32
C GLY A 145 -7.60 -3.79 -17.18
N LEU A 146 -7.02 -3.50 -16.00
CA LEU A 146 -6.20 -2.30 -15.81
C LEU A 146 -4.86 -2.40 -16.54
N ASN A 147 -4.27 -1.23 -16.83
CA ASN A 147 -2.96 -1.13 -17.46
C ASN A 147 -1.83 -1.40 -16.45
N PHE A 148 -1.53 -2.68 -16.23
CA PHE A 148 -0.57 -3.09 -15.22
C PHE A 148 0.88 -2.89 -15.64
N VAL A 149 1.64 -2.21 -14.78
CA VAL A 149 3.10 -2.10 -14.87
C VAL A 149 3.79 -2.90 -13.78
N GLN A 150 5.05 -3.22 -14.04
CA GLN A 150 5.83 -4.07 -13.17
C GLN A 150 7.16 -3.43 -12.76
N TYR A 151 7.40 -3.39 -11.45
CA TYR A 151 8.65 -2.91 -10.85
C TYR A 151 9.53 -4.12 -10.52
N GLU A 152 10.30 -4.57 -11.51
CA GLU A 152 11.29 -5.64 -11.31
C GLU A 152 12.65 -5.06 -10.92
N VAL A 153 13.32 -5.78 -10.03
CA VAL A 153 14.73 -5.58 -9.69
C VAL A 153 15.48 -6.88 -10.01
N GLY A 154 16.65 -6.78 -10.63
CA GLY A 154 17.47 -7.93 -11.02
C GLY A 154 18.01 -7.82 -12.44
N TYR A 155 18.62 -8.90 -12.92
CA TYR A 155 19.15 -9.03 -14.28
C TYR A 155 18.53 -10.27 -14.94
N ASP A 156 18.32 -10.22 -16.26
CA ASP A 156 17.97 -11.41 -17.02
C ASP A 156 19.18 -12.34 -17.21
N GLU A 157 18.98 -13.47 -17.90
CA GLU A 157 20.02 -14.47 -18.20
C GLU A 157 21.21 -13.92 -19.00
N ASN A 158 21.02 -12.76 -19.66
CA ASN A 158 22.03 -12.08 -20.47
C ASN A 158 22.69 -10.92 -19.71
N GLY A 159 22.40 -10.76 -18.41
CA GLY A 159 22.93 -9.67 -17.61
C GLY A 159 22.32 -8.30 -17.93
N VAL A 160 21.17 -8.24 -18.61
CA VAL A 160 20.42 -7.00 -18.84
C VAL A 160 19.58 -6.71 -17.61
N SER A 161 19.73 -5.49 -17.08
CA SER A 161 18.92 -5.05 -15.94
C SER A 161 17.44 -5.16 -16.31
N LEU A 162 16.68 -5.92 -15.52
CA LEU A 162 15.26 -6.15 -15.75
C LEU A 162 14.49 -4.83 -15.83
N SER A 163 14.98 -3.80 -15.16
CA SER A 163 14.44 -2.44 -15.20
C SER A 163 14.54 -1.69 -16.53
N LYS A 164 15.35 -2.17 -17.48
CA LYS A 164 15.57 -1.52 -18.78
C LYS A 164 14.66 -2.09 -19.87
N LEU A 165 13.89 -3.13 -19.57
CA LEU A 165 12.97 -3.73 -20.53
C LEU A 165 11.67 -2.90 -20.66
N PRO A 166 11.01 -2.89 -21.82
CA PRO A 166 9.79 -2.11 -22.04
C PRO A 166 8.68 -2.42 -21.01
N GLY A 167 8.04 -1.38 -20.48
CA GLY A 167 7.00 -1.50 -19.44
C GLY A 167 7.54 -1.80 -18.03
N ARG A 168 8.85 -1.60 -17.81
CA ARG A 168 9.52 -1.80 -16.52
C ARG A 168 10.30 -0.55 -16.14
N LEU A 169 10.35 -0.28 -14.83
CA LEU A 169 10.97 0.92 -14.29
C LEU A 169 12.14 0.57 -13.39
N PRO A 170 13.28 1.27 -13.52
CA PRO A 170 14.41 1.03 -12.66
C PRO A 170 14.16 1.49 -11.24
N PRO A 171 14.64 0.74 -10.21
CA PRO A 171 14.97 1.40 -8.96
C PRO A 171 15.89 2.59 -9.33
N PRO A 172 15.51 3.82 -8.97
CA PRO A 172 15.30 4.24 -7.59
C PRO A 172 13.82 4.37 -7.19
N ASN A 173 13.59 4.79 -5.94
CA ASN A 173 12.28 5.07 -5.37
C ASN A 173 11.38 5.81 -6.35
N HIS A 174 10.12 5.39 -6.44
CA HIS A 174 9.16 6.01 -7.33
C HIS A 174 8.24 6.93 -6.54
N GLU A 175 7.96 8.11 -7.09
CA GLU A 175 6.92 9.00 -6.59
C GLU A 175 5.81 9.12 -7.62
N PHE A 176 4.58 8.98 -7.15
CA PHE A 176 3.35 9.03 -7.92
C PHE A 176 2.39 10.04 -7.30
N GLY A 177 1.39 10.46 -8.05
CA GLY A 177 0.25 11.18 -7.49
C GLY A 177 -0.62 11.82 -8.55
N PRO A 178 -1.93 12.00 -8.32
CA PRO A 178 -2.78 11.35 -7.32
C PRO A 178 -2.85 9.82 -7.48
N VAL A 179 -3.24 9.10 -6.42
CA VAL A 179 -3.38 7.64 -6.45
C VAL A 179 -4.62 7.13 -5.71
N LYS A 180 -5.01 5.90 -6.04
CA LYS A 180 -6.07 5.15 -5.36
C LYS A 180 -5.59 3.72 -5.07
N LEU A 181 -5.37 3.41 -3.80
CA LEU A 181 -5.08 2.05 -3.34
C LEU A 181 -6.39 1.34 -3.03
N THR A 182 -6.69 0.26 -3.75
CA THR A 182 -7.81 -0.64 -3.43
C THR A 182 -7.28 -1.95 -2.87
N ILE A 183 -7.81 -2.40 -1.73
CA ILE A 183 -7.36 -3.59 -1.00
C ILE A 183 -8.46 -4.68 -1.03
N PHE A 184 -8.05 -5.91 -1.36
CA PHE A 184 -8.89 -7.11 -1.52
C PHE A 184 -8.47 -8.21 -0.54
N LYS A 185 -9.46 -8.93 -0.01
CA LYS A 185 -9.28 -10.07 0.89
C LYS A 185 -8.67 -11.27 0.19
#